data_AF-A0A136JPF9-F1
#
_entry.id   AF-A0A136JPF9-F1
#
_cell.length_a   1.000
_cell.length_b   1.000
_cell.length_c   1.000
_cell.angle_alpha   90.00
_cell.angle_beta   90.00
_cell.angle_gamma   90.00
#
_symmetry.space_group_name_H-M   'P 1'
#
loop_
_entity.id
_entity.type
_entity.pdbx_description
1 polymer ?
#
loop_
_entity_poly.entity_id
_entity_poly.type
_entity_poly.pdbx_seq_one_letter_code
_entity_poly.pdbx_strand_id
1 'polypeptide(L)'
;MYYPYLKQSSFLSPTELEFYKKLKILAEEKGMVVFAKVRLADLVWIPNNYKLFKFFFNTIKAKQIDFVLCDAETLEIKSLVELDDKTHDMPERQSRDRFVNKVIKKSGHQFIRCSAPEHVCAQF
;
A
#
# COMPACT_ATOMS: atom_id res chain seq x y z
N MET A 1 -31.31 4.33 14.87
CA MET A 1 -29.90 3.99 14.55
C MET A 1 -29.26 5.24 13.96
N TYR A 2 -28.15 5.71 14.53
CA TYR A 2 -27.46 6.93 14.11
C TYR A 2 -26.25 6.55 13.23
N TYR A 3 -26.08 7.25 12.11
CA TYR A 3 -25.03 6.98 11.12
C TYR A 3 -24.15 8.23 10.92
N PRO A 4 -23.07 8.41 11.70
CA PRO A 4 -22.23 9.62 11.69
C PRO A 4 -21.25 9.69 10.50
N TYR A 5 -21.65 9.28 9.30
CA TYR A 5 -20.75 9.23 8.15
C TYR A 5 -20.86 10.53 7.34
N LEU A 6 -19.70 11.14 7.07
CA LEU A 6 -19.57 12.35 6.26
C LEU A 6 -18.78 12.05 4.99
N LYS A 7 -19.00 12.85 3.95
CA LYS A 7 -18.24 12.76 2.69
C LYS A 7 -16.78 13.13 2.94
N GLN A 8 -15.86 12.27 2.51
CA GLN A 8 -14.46 12.61 2.38
C GLN A 8 -14.25 13.50 1.15
N SER A 9 -13.70 14.70 1.34
CA SER A 9 -13.52 15.69 0.26
C SER A 9 -12.28 15.45 -0.60
N SER A 10 -11.26 14.79 -0.04
CA SER A 10 -10.04 14.40 -0.76
C SER A 10 -9.67 12.95 -0.54
N PHE A 11 -9.31 12.25 -1.62
CA PHE A 11 -8.86 10.87 -1.56
C PHE A 11 -7.41 10.75 -1.07
N LEU A 12 -6.51 11.61 -1.56
CA LEU A 12 -5.09 11.67 -1.21
C LEU A 12 -4.76 12.93 -0.40
N SER A 13 -3.75 12.86 0.46
CA SER A 13 -3.11 14.06 1.03
C SER A 13 -2.39 14.84 -0.09
N PRO A 14 -2.06 16.13 0.11
CA PRO A 14 -1.31 16.89 -0.88
C PRO A 14 0.02 16.22 -1.27
N THR A 15 0.75 15.67 -0.29
CA THR A 15 2.01 14.94 -0.52
C THR A 15 1.78 13.65 -1.31
N GLU A 16 0.78 12.85 -0.93
CA GLU A 16 0.41 11.62 -1.65
C GLU A 16 -0.02 11.94 -3.09
N LEU A 17 -0.76 13.02 -3.30
CA LEU A 17 -1.25 13.43 -4.62
C LEU A 17 -0.09 13.85 -5.54
N GLU A 18 0.84 14.66 -5.05
CA GLU A 18 2.01 15.08 -5.83
C GLU A 18 2.91 13.90 -6.17
N PHE A 19 3.10 12.97 -5.23
CA PHE A 19 3.83 11.73 -5.51
C PHE A 19 3.10 10.87 -6.55
N TYR A 20 1.79 10.65 -6.37
CA TYR A 20 0.97 9.86 -7.29
C TYR A 20 1.06 10.36 -8.72
N LYS A 21 0.96 11.68 -8.95
CA LYS A 21 1.05 12.27 -10.30
C LYS A 21 2.35 11.90 -10.99
N LYS A 22 3.48 11.99 -10.29
CA LYS A 22 4.80 11.65 -10.82
C LYS A 22 4.96 10.15 -11.03
N LEU A 23 4.59 9.35 -10.04
CA LEU A 23 4.65 7.89 -10.12
C LEU A 23 3.82 7.36 -11.30
N LYS A 24 2.62 7.92 -11.52
CA LYS A 24 1.74 7.53 -12.62
C LYS A 24 2.41 7.69 -13.98
N ILE A 25 3.04 8.84 -14.24
CA ILE A 25 3.72 9.09 -15.52
C ILE A 25 4.83 8.06 -15.74
N LEU A 26 5.70 7.87 -14.74
CA LEU A 26 6.81 6.92 -14.84
C LEU A 26 6.36 5.45 -14.94
N ALA A 27 5.24 5.10 -14.29
CA ALA A 27 4.65 3.77 -14.37
C ALA A 27 4.08 3.51 -15.77
N GLU A 28 3.38 4.48 -16.35
CA GLU A 28 2.81 4.38 -17.70
C GLU A 28 3.89 4.18 -18.76
N GLU A 29 5.02 4.89 -18.65
CA GLU A 29 6.21 4.71 -19.51
C GLU A 29 6.77 3.28 -19.48
N LYS A 30 6.52 2.53 -18.40
CA LYS A 30 6.96 1.14 -18.21
C LYS A 30 5.85 0.11 -18.41
N GLY A 31 4.70 0.51 -18.97
CA GLY A 31 3.57 -0.40 -19.19
C GLY A 31 2.91 -0.86 -17.88
N MET A 32 2.92 0.00 -16.86
CA MET A 32 2.31 -0.28 -15.55
C MET A 32 1.16 0.68 -15.25
N VAL A 33 0.27 0.25 -14.35
CA VAL A 33 -0.82 1.05 -13.78
C VAL A 33 -0.65 1.17 -12.27
N VAL A 34 -1.07 2.33 -11.72
CA VAL A 34 -0.94 2.66 -10.29
C VAL A 34 -2.30 2.63 -9.61
N PHE A 35 -2.41 1.86 -8.52
CA PHE A 35 -3.55 1.90 -7.60
C PHE A 35 -3.13 2.58 -6.30
N ALA A 36 -3.97 3.47 -5.75
CA ALA A 36 -3.67 4.19 -4.51
C ALA A 36 -4.55 3.73 -3.33
N LYS A 37 -4.00 3.79 -2.11
CA LYS A 37 -4.67 3.46 -0.83
C LYS A 37 -5.28 2.06 -0.78
N VAL A 38 -4.56 1.08 -1.28
CA VAL A 38 -5.01 -0.32 -1.36
C VAL A 38 -4.93 -0.97 0.02
N ARG A 39 -5.97 -1.66 0.46
CA ARG A 39 -5.94 -2.35 1.76
C ARG A 39 -4.98 -3.53 1.68
N LEU A 40 -4.20 -3.75 2.74
CA LEU A 40 -3.32 -4.91 2.83
C LEU A 40 -4.12 -6.23 2.72
N ALA A 41 -5.37 -6.24 3.21
CA ALA A 41 -6.29 -7.37 3.07
C ALA A 41 -6.63 -7.76 1.63
N ASP A 42 -6.48 -6.85 0.66
CA ASP A 42 -6.73 -7.12 -0.76
C ASP A 42 -5.46 -7.56 -1.49
N LEU A 43 -4.30 -7.53 -0.81
CA LEU A 43 -2.99 -7.84 -1.38
C LEU A 43 -2.45 -9.17 -0.89
N VAL A 44 -2.92 -9.68 0.26
CA VAL A 44 -2.44 -10.94 0.83
C VAL A 44 -3.59 -11.88 1.11
N TRP A 45 -3.28 -13.17 1.13
CA TRP A 45 -4.25 -14.22 1.39
C TRP A 45 -3.95 -14.94 2.71
N ILE A 46 -5.01 -15.24 3.46
CA ILE A 46 -4.97 -16.10 4.66
C ILE A 46 -5.70 -17.39 4.33
N PRO A 47 -5.14 -18.58 4.61
CA PRO A 47 -5.82 -19.84 4.40
C PRO A 47 -7.19 -19.93 5.05
N ASN A 48 -8.19 -20.41 4.31
CA ASN A 48 -9.61 -20.43 4.71
C ASN A 48 -9.87 -21.19 6.04
N ASN A 49 -9.04 -22.17 6.39
CA ASN A 49 -9.18 -22.99 7.60
C ASN A 49 -8.22 -22.59 8.72
N TYR A 50 -7.65 -21.39 8.66
CA TYR A 50 -6.75 -20.93 9.70
C TYR A 50 -7.55 -20.61 10.98
N LYS A 51 -7.21 -21.27 12.10
CA LYS A 51 -7.94 -21.20 13.39
C LYS A 51 -8.21 -19.75 13.88
N LEU A 52 -7.32 -18.82 13.53
CA LEU A 52 -7.40 -17.41 13.92
C LEU A 52 -7.69 -16.47 12.74
N PHE A 53 -8.31 -16.96 11.66
CA PHE A 53 -8.57 -16.19 10.43
C PHE A 53 -9.13 -14.80 10.72
N LYS A 54 -10.20 -14.70 11.52
CA LYS A 54 -10.86 -13.42 11.84
C LYS A 54 -9.93 -12.44 12.55
N PHE A 55 -9.06 -12.92 13.44
CA PHE A 55 -8.08 -12.10 14.16
C PHE A 55 -7.06 -11.48 13.18
N PHE A 56 -6.46 -12.32 12.33
CA PHE A 56 -5.48 -11.87 11.35
C PHE A 56 -6.10 -10.98 10.27
N PHE A 57 -7.27 -11.36 9.75
CA PHE A 57 -8.01 -10.57 8.77
C PHE A 57 -8.38 -9.18 9.31
N ASN A 58 -8.85 -9.10 10.57
CA ASN A 58 -9.14 -7.82 11.22
C ASN A 58 -7.91 -6.93 11.38
N THR A 59 -6.72 -7.54 11.50
CA THR A 59 -5.47 -6.81 11.63
C THR A 59 -5.02 -6.22 10.29
N ILE A 60 -5.13 -6.98 9.20
CA ILE A 60 -4.71 -6.52 7.86
C ILE A 60 -5.74 -5.62 7.17
N LYS A 61 -7.04 -5.79 7.42
CA LYS A 61 -8.10 -4.95 6.81
C LYS A 61 -8.05 -3.48 7.24
N ALA A 62 -7.45 -3.23 8.40
CA ALA A 62 -7.26 -1.89 8.97
C ALA A 62 -5.93 -1.24 8.53
N LYS A 63 -5.20 -1.86 7.60
CA LYS A 63 -3.90 -1.39 7.10
C LYS A 63 -4.01 -1.17 5.59
N GLN A 64 -3.34 -0.13 5.11
CA GLN A 64 -3.30 0.25 3.71
C GLN A 64 -1.86 0.41 3.26
N ILE A 65 -1.63 0.15 1.98
CA ILE A 65 -0.42 0.48 1.25
C ILE A 65 -0.72 1.70 0.40
N ASP A 66 0.20 2.66 0.34
CA ASP A 66 -0.03 3.93 -0.33
C ASP A 66 -0.25 3.75 -1.83
N PHE A 67 0.61 2.96 -2.48
CA PHE A 67 0.46 2.62 -3.90
C PHE A 67 0.79 1.16 -4.22
N VAL A 68 0.18 0.65 -5.28
CA VAL A 68 0.45 -0.67 -5.86
C VAL A 68 0.67 -0.49 -7.35
N LEU A 69 1.79 -1.00 -7.84
CA LEU A 69 2.08 -1.07 -9.26
C LEU A 69 1.67 -2.44 -9.79
N CYS A 70 0.84 -2.42 -10.83
CA CYS A 70 0.47 -3.60 -11.57
C CYS A 70 0.91 -3.48 -13.03
N ASP A 71 1.13 -4.63 -13.66
CA ASP A 71 1.21 -4.71 -15.12
C ASP A 71 -0.08 -4.19 -15.75
N ALA A 72 0.01 -3.32 -16.77
CA ALA A 72 -1.15 -2.65 -17.33
C ALA A 72 -2.10 -3.58 -18.10
N GLU A 73 -1.60 -4.71 -18.61
CA GLU A 73 -2.40 -5.66 -19.41
C GLU A 73 -3.03 -6.75 -18.53
N THR A 74 -2.26 -7.28 -17.58
CA THR A 74 -2.64 -8.47 -16.79
C THR A 74 -3.12 -8.14 -15.39
N LEU A 75 -2.85 -6.91 -14.91
CA LEU A 75 -3.04 -6.48 -13.52
C LEU A 75 -2.27 -7.30 -12.48
N GLU A 76 -1.26 -8.07 -12.91
CA GLU A 76 -0.36 -8.75 -11.98
C GLU A 76 0.35 -7.73 -11.09
N ILE A 77 0.32 -7.94 -9.78
CA ILE A 77 1.00 -7.08 -8.80
C ILE A 77 2.51 -7.20 -9.01
N LYS A 78 3.15 -6.11 -9.41
CA LYS A 78 4.61 -6.03 -9.57
C LYS A 78 5.28 -5.51 -8.32
N SER A 79 4.71 -4.48 -7.68
CA SER A 79 5.25 -3.99 -6.41
C SER A 79 4.27 -3.21 -5.56
N LEU A 80 4.58 -3.20 -4.27
CA LEU A 80 3.93 -2.42 -3.24
C LEU A 80 4.84 -1.24 -2.88
N VAL A 81 4.29 -0.02 -2.85
CA VAL A 81 5.03 1.22 -2.60
C VAL A 81 4.44 1.94 -1.39
N GLU A 82 5.29 2.27 -0.43
CA GLU A 82 4.93 3.07 0.75
C GLU A 82 5.81 4.32 0.81
N LEU A 83 5.20 5.46 1.12
CA LEU A 83 5.90 6.74 1.22
C LEU A 83 6.63 6.87 2.55
N ASP A 84 7.92 7.20 2.49
CA ASP A 84 8.67 7.58 3.68
C ASP A 84 8.27 8.99 4.10
N ASP A 85 7.31 9.09 5.03
CA ASP A 85 6.98 10.37 5.63
C ASP A 85 8.00 10.71 6.73
N LYS A 86 8.55 11.93 6.70
CA LYS A 86 9.61 12.38 7.64
C LYS A 86 9.14 12.50 9.10
N THR A 87 7.89 12.16 9.38
CA THR A 87 7.26 12.22 10.70
C THR A 87 7.33 10.87 11.43
N HIS A 88 8.52 10.35 11.66
CA HIS A 88 8.72 9.04 12.30
C HIS A 88 9.45 9.14 13.63
N ASP A 89 8.71 9.21 14.74
CA ASP A 89 9.28 8.88 16.06
C ASP A 89 8.27 8.31 17.08
N MET A 90 7.04 8.01 16.67
CA MET A 90 6.09 7.38 17.58
C MET A 90 6.26 5.84 17.62
N PRO A 91 6.44 5.21 18.81
CA PRO A 91 6.62 3.77 18.95
C PRO A 91 5.50 2.92 18.30
N GLU A 92 4.27 3.45 18.26
CA GLU A 92 3.13 2.81 17.62
C GLU A 92 3.28 2.70 16.09
N ARG A 93 3.85 3.72 15.43
CA ARG A 93 4.16 3.65 14.00
C ARG A 93 5.23 2.59 13.72
N GLN A 94 6.24 2.47 14.58
CA GLN A 94 7.26 1.43 14.42
C GLN A 94 6.70 0.01 14.56
N SER A 95 5.76 -0.22 15.48
CA SER A 95 5.15 -1.55 15.65
C SER A 95 4.26 -1.91 14.46
N ARG A 96 3.50 -0.93 13.95
CA ARG A 96 2.68 -1.05 12.74
C ARG A 96 3.54 -1.40 11.53
N ASP A 97 4.61 -0.65 11.31
CA ASP A 97 5.53 -0.83 10.19
C ASP A 97 6.22 -2.19 10.24
N ARG A 98 6.71 -2.60 11.41
CA ARG A 98 7.30 -3.93 11.60
C ARG A 98 6.31 -5.05 11.24
N PHE A 99 5.03 -4.90 11.56
CA PHE A 99 4.02 -5.88 11.19
C PHE A 99 3.79 -5.92 9.68
N VAL A 100 3.56 -4.77 9.05
CA VAL A 100 3.33 -4.67 7.59
C VAL A 100 4.51 -5.28 6.82
N ASN A 101 5.73 -4.89 7.17
CA ASN A 101 6.95 -5.40 6.54
C ASN A 101 7.07 -6.92 6.66
N LYS A 102 6.72 -7.49 7.82
CA LYS A 102 6.74 -8.95 8.01
C LYS A 102 5.70 -9.66 7.15
N VAL A 103 4.49 -9.12 7.06
CA VAL A 103 3.41 -9.70 6.24
C VAL A 103 3.79 -9.68 4.77
N ILE A 104 4.24 -8.55 4.26
CA ILE A 104 4.64 -8.36 2.86
C ILE A 104 5.81 -9.27 2.50
N LYS A 105 6.86 -9.32 3.35
CA LYS A 105 7.99 -10.21 3.17
C LYS A 105 7.56 -11.68 3.13
N LYS A 106 6.60 -12.07 3.98
CA LYS A 106 6.09 -13.45 4.03
C LYS A 106 5.22 -13.80 2.83
N SER A 107 4.50 -12.83 2.26
CA SER A 107 3.65 -13.04 1.08
C SER A 107 4.43 -13.02 -0.24
N GLY A 108 5.71 -12.65 -0.22
CA GLY A 108 6.57 -12.67 -1.41
C GLY A 108 6.43 -11.45 -2.31
N HIS A 109 5.76 -10.39 -1.85
CA HIS A 109 5.60 -9.17 -2.62
C HIS A 109 6.88 -8.35 -2.64
N GLN A 110 7.23 -7.78 -3.79
CA GLN A 110 8.23 -6.73 -3.86
C GLN A 110 7.71 -5.49 -3.12
N PHE A 111 8.57 -4.90 -2.29
CA PHE A 111 8.19 -3.80 -1.42
C PHE A 111 9.22 -2.69 -1.47
N ILE A 112 8.74 -1.48 -1.75
CA ILE A 112 9.57 -0.30 -1.97
C ILE A 112 9.12 0.78 -1.00
N ARG A 113 10.04 1.23 -0.16
CA ARG A 113 9.89 2.44 0.64
C ARG A 113 10.71 3.56 0.02
N CYS A 114 10.09 4.69 -0.22
CA CYS A 114 10.76 5.82 -0.85
C CYS A 114 10.10 7.14 -0.49
N SER A 115 10.90 8.20 -0.52
CA SER A 115 10.42 9.59 -0.43
C SER A 115 10.30 10.26 -1.81
N ALA A 116 10.79 9.59 -2.86
CA ALA A 116 10.90 10.11 -4.21
C ALA A 116 10.54 9.02 -5.24
N PRO A 117 9.67 9.31 -6.22
CA PRO A 117 9.12 8.31 -7.13
C PRO A 117 10.16 7.72 -8.09
N GLU A 118 11.27 8.41 -8.34
CA GLU A 118 12.36 7.97 -9.21
C GLU A 118 13.02 6.68 -8.70
N HIS A 119 13.02 6.46 -7.37
CA HIS A 119 13.53 5.24 -6.75
C HIS A 119 12.66 4.01 -6.97
N VAL A 120 11.39 4.20 -7.34
CA VAL A 120 10.45 3.10 -7.62
C VAL A 120 10.76 2.53 -9.01
N CYS A 121 10.83 3.39 -10.02
CA CYS A 121 11.00 2.96 -11.40
C CYS A 121 12.41 2.46 -11.74
N ALA A 122 13.43 2.79 -10.93
CA ALA A 122 14.78 2.23 -11.07
C ALA A 122 14.86 0.72 -10.77
N GLN A 123 13.81 0.14 -10.19
CA GLN A 123 13.75 -1.29 -9.82
C GLN A 123 12.98 -2.14 -10.84
N PHE A 124 12.60 -1.54 -11.99
CA PHE A 124 11.87 -2.17 -13.10
C PHE A 124 12.53 -1.89 -14.43
#